data_AF-A0A1W9TNS6-F1
#
_entry.id   AF-A0A1W9TNS6-F1
#
_cell.length_a   1.000
_cell.length_b   1.000
_cell.length_c   1.000
_cell.angle_alpha   90.00
_cell.angle_beta   90.00
_cell.angle_gamma   90.00
#
_symmetry.space_group_name_H-M   'P 1'
#
loop_
_entity.id
_entity.type
_entity.pdbx_description
1 polymer ?
#
loop_
_entity_poly.entity_id
_entity_poly.type
_entity_poly.pdbx_seq_one_letter_code
_entity_poly.pdbx_strand_id
1 'polypeptide(L)'
;MNQATKKLEEYKITHWASKYNLQKKGFFPTDLDIVKMEMDKIKFNIEEKGNITMSDLTGGEGTQLFEMREYIINNNSLLTPHCFYNELESTRFNKAMESYSELSNFKMVNTDIFKLKLGLVSNNAKSGTIAICRNNPPYLEVDDGISVGRFEDKSIYPNAETIMTDGLMIMEVPFNMIEDLRFIQKLVYRFDDINIFRFPKSSFSNDKKFRERQIIIFAKKKKLFATNDELSTNIKMIAELGIDKLKSIDEHEGYLYEINNELISKVKIPDLFRYKEITNKTLTNGLESVIDILVTPIESKFEQELIMEEDSKPIIEQTPGHKAVEFAAGAYNGISKSNVLINGVVKKEESITEETDGNKEYEIISDKYTPIIEIVSSTGDYFIKDNKTKKKEEENEND
;
A
#
# COMPACT_ATOMS: atom_id res chain seq x y z
N MET A 1 47.37 -2.37 8.17
CA MET A 1 46.66 -3.06 7.07
C MET A 1 46.60 -2.11 5.89
N ASN A 2 47.07 -2.51 4.70
CA ASN A 2 47.21 -1.59 3.55
C ASN A 2 45.82 -1.18 3.03
N GLN A 3 45.64 0.08 2.62
CA GLN A 3 44.36 0.61 2.09
C GLN A 3 43.81 -0.24 0.93
N ALA A 4 44.70 -0.81 0.11
CA ALA A 4 44.33 -1.73 -0.96
C ALA A 4 43.71 -3.04 -0.43
N THR A 5 44.20 -3.55 0.71
CA THR A 5 43.68 -4.77 1.36
C THR A 5 42.29 -4.50 1.96
N LYS A 6 42.07 -3.31 2.54
CA LYS A 6 40.77 -2.90 3.09
C LYS A 6 39.70 -2.74 2.00
N LYS A 7 40.05 -2.09 0.87
CA LYS A 7 39.18 -2.00 -0.32
C LYS A 7 38.87 -3.37 -0.93
N LEU A 8 39.84 -4.28 -0.96
CA LEU A 8 39.64 -5.62 -1.52
C LEU A 8 38.73 -6.47 -0.62
N GLU A 9 38.82 -6.34 0.70
CA GLU A 9 37.88 -6.98 1.64
C GLU A 9 36.48 -6.38 1.58
N GLU A 10 36.37 -5.05 1.49
CA GLU A 10 35.09 -4.36 1.24
C GLU A 10 34.43 -4.87 -0.04
N TYR A 11 35.18 -4.89 -1.16
CA TYR A 11 34.68 -5.38 -2.45
C TYR A 11 34.28 -6.85 -2.40
N LYS A 12 35.05 -7.70 -1.73
CA LYS A 12 34.72 -9.13 -1.54
C LYS A 12 33.46 -9.32 -0.70
N ILE A 13 33.23 -8.48 0.33
CA ILE A 13 32.02 -8.54 1.15
C ILE A 13 30.81 -8.02 0.37
N THR A 14 30.93 -6.94 -0.42
CA THR A 14 29.85 -6.48 -1.30
C THR A 14 29.48 -7.54 -2.35
N HIS A 15 30.48 -8.28 -2.85
CA HIS A 15 30.30 -9.33 -3.85
C HIS A 15 29.81 -10.68 -3.26
N TRP A 16 30.21 -11.01 -2.02
CA TRP A 16 29.67 -12.16 -1.30
C TRP A 16 28.25 -11.90 -0.80
N ALA A 17 27.98 -10.69 -0.32
CA ALA A 17 26.64 -10.21 -0.04
C ALA A 17 25.80 -10.25 -1.32
N SER A 18 26.28 -9.79 -2.48
CA SER A 18 25.45 -9.83 -3.71
C SER A 18 25.08 -11.24 -4.16
N LYS A 19 25.99 -12.22 -4.11
CA LYS A 19 25.70 -13.59 -4.55
C LYS A 19 24.79 -14.37 -3.59
N TYR A 20 24.96 -14.21 -2.26
CA TYR A 20 24.08 -14.81 -1.25
C TYR A 20 22.76 -14.04 -1.09
N ASN A 21 22.77 -12.71 -1.25
CA ASN A 21 21.56 -11.88 -1.22
C ASN A 21 20.69 -12.16 -2.44
N LEU A 22 21.24 -12.36 -3.64
CA LEU A 22 20.41 -12.71 -4.81
C LEU A 22 19.61 -14.02 -4.59
N GLN A 23 20.21 -15.04 -3.97
CA GLN A 23 19.51 -16.30 -3.63
C GLN A 23 18.42 -16.10 -2.58
N LYS A 24 18.60 -15.15 -1.66
CA LYS A 24 17.59 -14.77 -0.66
C LYS A 24 16.68 -13.60 -1.12
N LYS A 25 16.81 -13.15 -2.37
CA LYS A 25 16.15 -11.92 -2.88
C LYS A 25 16.36 -10.69 -1.97
N GLY A 26 17.56 -10.53 -1.43
CA GLY A 26 17.95 -9.41 -0.57
C GLY A 26 17.40 -9.51 0.86
N PHE A 27 16.67 -10.57 1.18
CA PHE A 27 16.04 -10.75 2.48
C PHE A 27 17.07 -10.96 3.58
N PHE A 28 16.97 -10.11 4.60
CA PHE A 28 17.71 -10.22 5.84
C PHE A 28 16.71 -10.12 7.00
N PRO A 29 16.59 -11.14 7.87
CA PRO A 29 15.64 -11.06 8.96
C PRO A 29 16.06 -9.97 9.94
N THR A 30 15.10 -9.23 10.47
CA THR A 30 15.36 -8.25 11.51
C THR A 30 15.50 -8.93 12.87
N ASP A 31 16.41 -8.43 13.69
CA ASP A 31 16.50 -8.84 15.09
C ASP A 31 15.44 -8.07 15.91
N LEU A 32 14.56 -8.78 16.61
CA LEU A 32 13.45 -8.17 17.35
C LEU A 32 13.93 -7.35 18.56
N ASP A 33 15.11 -7.64 19.10
CA ASP A 33 15.68 -6.80 20.16
C ASP A 33 16.07 -5.41 19.63
N ILE A 34 16.46 -5.33 18.36
CA ILE A 34 16.71 -4.04 17.69
C ILE A 34 15.39 -3.29 17.51
N VAL A 35 14.32 -3.97 17.10
CA VAL A 35 12.99 -3.34 16.97
C VAL A 35 12.54 -2.74 18.30
N LYS A 36 12.71 -3.46 19.42
CA LYS A 36 12.40 -2.93 20.75
C LYS A 36 13.25 -1.70 21.10
N MET A 37 14.56 -1.78 20.88
CA MET A 37 15.45 -0.64 21.09
C MET A 37 15.08 0.57 20.23
N GLU A 38 14.60 0.36 19.01
CA GLU A 38 14.09 1.42 18.13
C GLU A 38 12.83 2.07 18.72
N MET A 39 11.89 1.24 19.16
CA MET A 39 10.63 1.70 19.77
C MET A 39 10.84 2.40 21.12
N ASP A 40 11.85 2.00 21.90
CA ASP A 40 12.26 2.65 23.15
C ASP A 40 12.71 4.12 22.93
N LYS A 41 13.09 4.49 21.70
CA LYS A 41 13.46 5.88 21.37
C LYS A 41 12.26 6.77 21.07
N ILE A 42 11.05 6.24 21.16
CA ILE A 42 9.81 6.97 20.91
C ILE A 42 9.06 7.13 22.23
N LYS A 43 8.84 8.38 22.64
CA LYS A 43 7.98 8.71 23.76
C LYS A 43 6.53 8.78 23.29
N PHE A 44 5.65 7.99 23.91
CA PHE A 44 4.21 8.05 23.66
C PHE A 44 3.53 8.87 24.76
N ASN A 45 3.41 10.17 24.54
CA ASN A 45 2.78 11.11 25.46
C ASN A 45 1.29 11.26 25.12
N ILE A 46 0.50 10.25 25.47
CA ILE A 46 -0.91 10.13 25.07
C ILE A 46 -1.81 10.25 26.29
N GLU A 47 -2.75 11.20 26.23
CA GLU A 47 -3.71 11.47 27.30
C GLU A 47 -5.13 10.98 26.96
N GLU A 48 -5.41 10.68 25.68
CA GLU A 48 -6.74 10.27 25.21
C GLU A 48 -6.65 9.04 24.32
N LYS A 49 -7.75 8.28 24.23
CA LYS A 49 -7.82 7.14 23.33
C LYS A 49 -7.66 7.57 21.88
N GLY A 50 -6.83 6.85 21.13
CA GLY A 50 -6.58 7.15 19.72
C GLY A 50 -6.10 5.97 18.91
N ASN A 51 -5.95 6.19 17.60
CA ASN A 51 -5.41 5.23 16.66
C ASN A 51 -4.00 5.66 16.26
N ILE A 52 -3.09 4.70 16.13
CA ILE A 52 -1.76 4.93 15.56
C ILE A 52 -1.56 4.00 14.37
N THR A 53 -1.18 4.57 13.23
CA THR A 53 -0.91 3.80 12.01
C THR A 53 0.58 3.52 11.90
N MET A 54 0.92 2.25 11.67
CA MET A 54 2.30 1.83 11.47
C MET A 54 2.43 0.93 10.25
N SER A 55 3.57 0.99 9.56
CA SER A 55 3.78 0.17 8.38
C SER A 55 5.16 -0.43 8.29
N ASP A 56 5.20 -1.60 7.67
CA ASP A 56 6.39 -2.22 7.12
C ASP A 56 6.09 -2.62 5.68
N LEU A 57 6.69 -1.89 4.74
CA LEU A 57 6.37 -2.03 3.32
C LEU A 57 7.32 -2.99 2.59
N THR A 58 8.26 -3.57 3.35
CA THR A 58 9.19 -4.64 2.96
C THR A 58 9.14 -5.74 4.01
N GLY A 59 7.91 -6.20 4.25
CA GLY A 59 7.41 -6.91 5.42
C GLY A 59 8.17 -8.15 5.90
N GLY A 60 8.90 -8.83 5.01
CA GLY A 60 9.50 -10.10 5.34
C GLY A 60 8.43 -11.11 5.75
N GLU A 61 8.56 -11.69 6.93
CA GLU A 61 7.54 -12.60 7.50
C GLU A 61 6.56 -11.88 8.44
N GLY A 62 6.60 -10.54 8.52
CA GLY A 62 5.68 -9.71 9.32
C GLY A 62 6.03 -9.56 10.81
N THR A 63 7.03 -10.29 11.28
CA THR A 63 7.42 -10.36 12.70
C THR A 63 7.80 -9.01 13.31
N GLN A 64 8.50 -8.15 12.56
CA GLN A 64 8.91 -6.83 13.07
C GLN A 64 7.74 -5.88 13.26
N LEU A 65 6.79 -5.86 12.31
CA LEU A 65 5.59 -5.03 12.41
C LEU A 65 4.69 -5.51 13.55
N PHE A 66 4.59 -6.83 13.73
CA PHE A 66 3.91 -7.42 14.86
C PHE A 66 4.59 -7.06 16.20
N GLU A 67 5.92 -7.09 16.29
CA GLU A 67 6.64 -6.68 17.49
C GLU A 67 6.40 -5.21 17.85
N MET A 68 6.37 -4.31 16.86
CA MET A 68 6.00 -2.90 17.08
C MET A 68 4.57 -2.74 17.62
N ARG A 69 3.63 -3.55 17.09
CA ARG A 69 2.24 -3.58 17.54
C ARG A 69 2.15 -4.00 19.01
N GLU A 70 2.80 -5.10 19.37
CA GLU A 70 2.81 -5.61 20.74
C GLU A 70 3.50 -4.64 21.70
N TYR A 71 4.60 -4.01 21.26
CA TYR A 71 5.27 -2.97 22.03
C TYR A 71 4.31 -1.83 22.40
N ILE A 72 3.53 -1.33 21.44
CA ILE A 72 2.56 -0.25 21.69
C ILE A 72 1.42 -0.71 22.62
N ILE A 73 0.87 -1.91 22.40
CA ILE A 73 -0.20 -2.44 23.26
C ILE A 73 0.28 -2.59 24.71
N ASN A 74 1.52 -3.06 24.90
CA ASN A 74 2.08 -3.30 26.23
C ASN A 74 2.49 -2.02 26.96
N ASN A 75 2.90 -0.97 26.23
CA ASN A 75 3.42 0.26 26.83
C ASN A 75 2.45 1.45 26.78
N ASN A 76 1.37 1.38 25.99
CA ASN A 76 0.38 2.45 25.90
C ASN A 76 -1.03 1.92 25.61
N SER A 77 -1.79 1.66 26.68
CA SER A 77 -3.16 1.14 26.59
C SER A 77 -4.19 2.10 25.98
N LEU A 78 -3.83 3.36 25.73
CA LEU A 78 -4.71 4.36 25.11
C LEU A 78 -4.61 4.34 23.58
N LEU A 79 -3.59 3.70 23.01
CA LEU A 79 -3.40 3.59 21.57
C LEU A 79 -3.89 2.26 21.03
N THR A 80 -4.67 2.33 19.95
CA THR A 80 -4.98 1.17 19.10
C THR A 80 -4.05 1.18 17.89
N PRO A 81 -3.12 0.22 17.75
CA PRO A 81 -2.26 0.14 16.58
C PRO A 81 -3.03 -0.35 15.36
N HIS A 82 -2.77 0.23 14.19
CA HIS A 82 -3.25 -0.21 12.88
C HIS A 82 -2.04 -0.47 11.98
N CYS A 83 -1.83 -1.73 11.63
CA CYS A 83 -0.63 -2.22 10.97
C CYS A 83 -0.87 -2.37 9.46
N PHE A 84 0.06 -1.87 8.65
CA PHE A 84 0.03 -1.93 7.19
C PHE A 84 1.27 -2.66 6.67
N TYR A 85 1.04 -3.84 6.11
CA TYR A 85 2.07 -4.77 5.73
C TYR A 85 2.09 -4.97 4.22
N ASN A 86 3.28 -4.89 3.61
CA ASN A 86 3.50 -5.29 2.23
C ASN A 86 4.74 -6.17 2.08
N GLU A 87 4.63 -7.28 1.36
CA GLU A 87 5.78 -8.12 0.96
C GLU A 87 5.58 -8.57 -0.48
N LEU A 88 6.63 -8.53 -1.30
CA LEU A 88 6.57 -8.92 -2.71
C LEU A 88 6.65 -10.44 -2.89
N GLU A 89 7.49 -11.12 -2.11
CA GLU A 89 7.75 -12.55 -2.22
C GLU A 89 6.60 -13.35 -1.59
N SER A 90 5.91 -14.13 -2.42
CA SER A 90 4.68 -14.81 -2.03
C SER A 90 4.86 -15.82 -0.90
N THR A 91 6.01 -16.50 -0.80
CA THR A 91 6.25 -17.48 0.28
C THR A 91 6.27 -16.80 1.64
N ARG A 92 7.01 -15.70 1.78
CA ARG A 92 7.05 -14.91 3.02
C ARG A 92 5.73 -14.21 3.29
N PHE A 93 5.07 -13.68 2.26
CA PHE A 93 3.73 -13.12 2.39
C PHE A 93 2.73 -14.14 2.95
N ASN A 94 2.72 -15.38 2.44
CA ASN A 94 1.81 -16.42 2.89
C ASN A 94 2.08 -16.83 4.35
N LYS A 95 3.35 -16.92 4.78
CA LYS A 95 3.70 -17.16 6.20
C LYS A 95 3.16 -16.06 7.12
N ALA A 96 3.27 -14.81 6.69
CA ALA A 96 2.73 -13.69 7.44
C ALA A 96 1.19 -13.78 7.50
N MET A 97 0.53 -14.12 6.39
CA MET A 97 -0.93 -14.31 6.36
C MET A 97 -1.37 -15.39 7.34
N GLU A 98 -0.73 -16.55 7.34
CA GLU A 98 -1.00 -17.65 8.28
C GLU A 98 -0.89 -17.21 9.76
N SER A 99 -0.02 -16.24 10.04
CA SER A 99 0.26 -15.78 11.41
C SER A 99 -0.65 -14.63 11.85
N TYR A 100 -1.08 -13.77 10.92
CA TYR A 100 -1.63 -12.45 11.25
C TYR A 100 -2.95 -12.10 10.55
N SER A 101 -3.51 -12.94 9.66
CA SER A 101 -4.76 -12.64 8.93
C SER A 101 -5.97 -12.41 9.82
N GLU A 102 -6.01 -13.08 10.98
CA GLU A 102 -7.12 -12.97 11.94
C GLU A 102 -7.09 -11.67 12.76
N LEU A 103 -6.00 -10.89 12.66
CA LEU A 103 -5.88 -9.62 13.35
C LEU A 103 -6.58 -8.53 12.54
N SER A 104 -7.77 -8.11 13.00
CA SER A 104 -8.61 -7.10 12.32
C SER A 104 -7.91 -5.75 12.05
N ASN A 105 -6.87 -5.43 12.83
CA ASN A 105 -6.05 -4.23 12.70
C ASN A 105 -4.70 -4.47 11.99
N PHE A 106 -4.57 -5.55 11.22
CA PHE A 106 -3.35 -5.90 10.49
C PHE A 106 -3.67 -6.11 9.00
N LYS A 107 -3.56 -5.03 8.21
CA LYS A 107 -3.88 -5.03 6.78
C LYS A 107 -2.68 -5.45 5.96
N MET A 108 -2.87 -6.41 5.07
CA MET A 108 -1.78 -7.08 4.35
C MET A 108 -1.99 -7.02 2.84
N VAL A 109 -0.92 -6.79 2.08
CA VAL A 109 -0.94 -6.90 0.62
C VAL A 109 0.34 -7.54 0.09
N ASN A 110 0.21 -8.33 -0.97
CA ASN A 110 1.34 -8.91 -1.68
C ASN A 110 1.60 -8.12 -2.97
N THR A 111 2.44 -7.09 -2.94
CA THR A 111 2.74 -6.32 -4.15
C THR A 111 4.13 -5.71 -4.16
N ASP A 112 4.51 -5.18 -5.31
CA ASP A 112 5.68 -4.34 -5.46
C ASP A 112 5.43 -3.01 -4.76
N ILE A 113 6.32 -2.60 -3.86
CA ILE A 113 6.21 -1.33 -3.12
C ILE A 113 6.12 -0.13 -4.09
N PHE A 114 6.75 -0.20 -5.26
CA PHE A 114 6.69 0.87 -6.26
C PHE A 114 5.32 0.97 -6.95
N LYS A 115 4.51 -0.08 -6.83
CA LYS A 115 3.11 -0.15 -7.27
C LYS A 115 2.14 -0.05 -6.10
N LEU A 116 2.60 0.19 -4.88
CA LEU A 116 1.74 0.29 -3.72
C LEU A 116 1.05 1.65 -3.67
N LYS A 117 -0.23 1.66 -3.29
CA LYS A 117 -0.94 2.89 -2.92
C LYS A 117 -1.67 2.72 -1.60
N LEU A 118 -1.69 3.83 -0.86
CA LEU A 118 -2.42 4.01 0.38
C LEU A 118 -3.41 5.15 0.14
N GLY A 119 -4.66 4.95 0.50
CA GLY A 119 -5.72 5.92 0.27
C GLY A 119 -6.85 5.83 1.28
N LEU A 120 -7.61 6.91 1.40
CA LEU A 120 -8.82 6.96 2.21
C LEU A 120 -10.01 6.67 1.29
N VAL A 121 -10.94 5.79 1.70
CA VAL A 121 -12.14 5.43 0.93
C VAL A 121 -12.92 6.66 0.42
N SER A 122 -12.90 7.76 1.18
CA SER A 122 -13.68 8.97 0.90
C SER A 122 -12.95 10.04 0.07
N ASN A 123 -11.68 9.86 -0.31
CA ASN A 123 -10.95 10.83 -1.11
C ASN A 123 -9.94 10.13 -2.02
N ASN A 124 -10.07 10.36 -3.33
CA ASN A 124 -9.04 10.05 -4.33
C ASN A 124 -7.69 10.64 -3.87
N ALA A 125 -6.84 9.76 -3.34
CA ALA A 125 -5.45 10.01 -2.93
C ALA A 125 -5.22 11.24 -2.02
N LYS A 126 -5.34 11.06 -0.70
CA LYS A 126 -4.59 11.91 0.25
C LYS A 126 -3.25 11.26 0.56
N SER A 127 -2.18 12.04 0.38
CA SER A 127 -0.80 11.67 0.72
C SER A 127 -0.64 11.55 2.25
N GLY A 128 0.14 10.57 2.68
CA GLY A 128 0.64 10.45 4.04
C GLY A 128 -0.39 10.14 5.13
N THR A 129 -0.56 8.87 5.49
CA THR A 129 -1.47 8.41 6.56
C THR A 129 -0.78 7.57 7.63
N ILE A 130 0.46 7.15 7.39
CA ILE A 130 1.24 6.33 8.33
C ILE A 130 2.00 7.21 9.32
N ALA A 131 1.80 7.00 10.62
CA ALA A 131 2.51 7.72 11.67
C ALA A 131 3.94 7.20 11.88
N ILE A 132 4.14 5.88 11.83
CA ILE A 132 5.47 5.24 11.94
C ILE A 132 5.67 4.25 10.80
N CYS A 133 6.63 4.49 9.91
CA CYS A 133 7.06 3.52 8.92
C CYS A 133 8.43 2.98 9.30
N ARG A 134 8.51 1.66 9.51
CA ARG A 134 9.74 0.98 9.89
C ARG A 134 10.05 -0.11 8.89
N ASN A 135 11.19 0.00 8.22
CA ASN A 135 11.57 -0.95 7.18
C ASN A 135 13.00 -1.49 7.39
N ASN A 136 13.17 -2.76 7.04
CA ASN A 136 14.46 -3.34 6.74
C ASN A 136 14.47 -3.73 5.25
N PRO A 137 14.70 -2.76 4.35
CA PRO A 137 14.58 -3.00 2.91
C PRO A 137 15.57 -4.08 2.44
N PRO A 138 15.23 -4.82 1.37
CA PRO A 138 16.14 -5.79 0.79
C PRO A 138 17.41 -5.12 0.26
N TYR A 139 18.56 -5.75 0.49
CA TYR A 139 19.87 -5.22 0.11
C TYR A 139 20.32 -5.70 -1.26
N LEU A 140 19.73 -5.12 -2.31
CA LEU A 140 19.96 -5.50 -3.69
C LEU A 140 19.74 -4.33 -4.67
N GLU A 141 20.15 -4.55 -5.92
CA GLU A 141 19.81 -3.67 -7.03
C GLU A 141 18.47 -4.11 -7.64
N VAL A 142 17.59 -3.15 -7.92
CA VAL A 142 16.32 -3.35 -8.63
C VAL A 142 16.24 -2.50 -9.88
N ASP A 143 15.59 -3.08 -10.88
CA ASP A 143 15.07 -2.38 -12.04
C ASP A 143 13.56 -2.14 -11.81
N ASP A 144 13.14 -0.88 -11.80
CA ASP A 144 11.73 -0.48 -11.68
C ASP A 144 11.09 -0.20 -13.05
N GLY A 145 11.77 -0.56 -14.13
CA GLY A 145 11.37 -0.28 -15.51
C GLY A 145 11.75 1.12 -16.00
N ILE A 146 12.25 2.00 -15.12
CA ILE A 146 12.72 3.35 -15.45
C ILE A 146 14.25 3.43 -15.33
N SER A 147 14.80 2.81 -14.29
CA SER A 147 16.24 2.84 -14.00
C SER A 147 16.67 1.61 -13.21
N VAL A 148 17.97 1.32 -13.22
CA VAL A 148 18.56 0.36 -12.28
C VAL A 148 19.16 1.12 -11.11
N GLY A 149 18.91 0.68 -9.88
CA GLY A 149 19.48 1.30 -8.69
C GLY A 149 19.27 0.47 -7.44
N ARG A 150 19.89 0.88 -6.33
CA ARG A 150 19.73 0.21 -5.04
C ARG A 150 18.30 0.34 -4.52
N PHE A 151 17.73 -0.76 -4.01
CA PHE A 151 16.37 -0.74 -3.48
C PHE A 151 16.24 0.25 -2.32
N GLU A 152 17.22 0.31 -1.42
CA GLU A 152 17.22 1.20 -0.27
C GLU A 152 17.04 2.67 -0.70
N ASP A 153 17.81 3.08 -1.72
CA ASP A 153 17.74 4.42 -2.33
C ASP A 153 16.39 4.68 -3.04
N LYS A 154 15.88 3.71 -3.79
CA LYS A 154 14.60 3.85 -4.50
C LYS A 154 13.40 3.85 -3.56
N SER A 155 13.49 3.15 -2.44
CA SER A 155 12.40 3.02 -1.47
C SER A 155 12.14 4.29 -0.65
N ILE A 156 13.07 5.27 -0.64
CA ILE A 156 12.89 6.54 0.09
C ILE A 156 11.59 7.23 -0.34
N TYR A 157 11.33 7.36 -1.64
CA TYR A 157 10.16 8.11 -2.12
C TYR A 157 8.82 7.41 -1.85
N PRO A 158 8.64 6.11 -2.18
CA PRO A 158 7.42 5.39 -1.80
C PRO A 158 7.14 5.46 -0.30
N ASN A 159 8.15 5.26 0.56
CA ASN A 159 7.97 5.39 2.01
C ASN A 159 7.61 6.82 2.41
N ALA A 160 8.31 7.81 1.86
CA ALA A 160 7.97 9.20 2.11
C ALA A 160 6.54 9.53 1.66
N GLU A 161 6.00 8.95 0.59
CA GLU A 161 4.61 9.21 0.15
C GLU A 161 3.55 8.67 1.12
N THR A 162 3.85 7.59 1.82
CA THR A 162 2.91 6.89 2.72
C THR A 162 2.91 7.44 4.14
N ILE A 163 4.06 7.96 4.60
CA ILE A 163 4.21 8.57 5.92
C ILE A 163 3.46 9.91 5.98
N MET A 164 2.77 10.19 7.08
CA MET A 164 2.10 11.48 7.31
C MET A 164 3.12 12.60 7.57
N THR A 165 2.72 13.85 7.38
CA THR A 165 3.57 14.98 7.83
C THR A 165 3.86 14.84 9.32
N ASP A 166 5.10 15.11 9.73
CA ASP A 166 5.59 14.91 11.10
C ASP A 166 5.65 13.43 11.56
N GLY A 167 5.28 12.48 10.70
CA GLY A 167 5.46 11.05 10.96
C GLY A 167 6.91 10.62 10.90
N LEU A 168 7.20 9.46 11.47
CA LEU A 168 8.53 8.92 11.65
C LEU A 168 8.84 7.84 10.60
N MET A 169 10.02 7.93 9.99
CA MET A 169 10.67 6.84 9.27
C MET A 169 11.78 6.26 10.14
N ILE A 170 11.81 4.93 10.25
CA ILE A 170 12.91 4.16 10.82
C ILE A 170 13.37 3.19 9.73
N MET A 171 14.64 3.25 9.35
CA MET A 171 15.15 2.40 8.27
C MET A 171 16.51 1.81 8.63
N GLU A 172 16.62 0.49 8.51
CA GLU A 172 17.91 -0.20 8.53
C GLU A 172 18.53 -0.15 7.14
N VAL A 173 19.75 0.37 7.02
CA VAL A 173 20.49 0.36 5.76
C VAL A 173 21.96 0.01 5.95
N PRO A 174 22.65 -0.48 4.92
CA PRO A 174 24.11 -0.56 4.94
C PRO A 174 24.74 0.84 5.12
N PHE A 175 25.83 0.93 5.90
CA PHE A 175 26.53 2.19 6.17
C PHE A 175 27.00 2.91 4.90
N ASN A 176 27.38 2.18 3.86
CA ASN A 176 27.79 2.79 2.60
C ASN A 176 26.65 3.53 1.87
N MET A 177 25.39 3.38 2.30
CA MET A 177 24.29 4.20 1.76
C MET A 177 24.46 5.67 2.09
N ILE A 178 24.96 6.01 3.28
CA ILE A 178 25.23 7.41 3.68
C ILE A 178 26.56 7.94 3.14
N GLU A 179 27.31 7.15 2.36
CA GLU A 179 28.45 7.61 1.57
C GLU A 179 28.02 8.10 0.16
N ASP A 180 26.85 7.65 -0.34
CA ASP A 180 26.31 8.10 -1.64
C ASP A 180 25.56 9.43 -1.47
N LEU A 181 26.10 10.50 -2.05
CA LEU A 181 25.50 11.83 -2.01
C LEU A 181 24.07 11.87 -2.55
N ARG A 182 23.72 11.03 -3.54
CA ARG A 182 22.36 10.98 -4.09
C ARG A 182 21.36 10.43 -3.08
N PHE A 183 21.75 9.39 -2.34
CA PHE A 183 20.93 8.84 -1.26
C PHE A 183 20.68 9.89 -0.18
N ILE A 184 21.75 10.57 0.27
CA ILE A 184 21.66 11.65 1.26
C ILE A 184 20.73 12.76 0.76
N GLN A 185 20.90 13.22 -0.48
CA GLN A 185 20.08 14.29 -1.06
C GLN A 185 18.59 13.92 -1.10
N LYS A 186 18.24 12.68 -1.48
CA LYS A 186 16.84 12.23 -1.47
C LYS A 186 16.29 12.15 -0.05
N LEU A 187 17.09 11.66 0.89
CA LEU A 187 16.72 11.56 2.30
C LEU A 187 16.44 12.95 2.88
N VAL A 188 17.38 13.88 2.78
CA VAL A 188 17.22 15.24 3.34
C VAL A 188 16.18 16.09 2.61
N TYR A 189 15.80 15.72 1.38
CA TYR A 189 14.74 16.41 0.64
C TYR A 189 13.35 16.10 1.22
N ARG A 190 13.15 14.86 1.70
CA ARG A 190 11.86 14.37 2.21
C ARG A 190 11.74 14.41 3.73
N PHE A 191 12.88 14.38 4.44
CA PHE A 191 12.91 14.25 5.89
C PHE A 191 13.83 15.30 6.55
N ASP A 192 13.44 15.73 7.74
CA ASP A 192 14.22 16.53 8.69
C ASP A 192 14.53 15.68 9.94
N ASP A 193 15.28 16.25 10.89
CA ASP A 193 15.62 15.63 12.18
C ASP A 193 16.12 14.18 12.02
N ILE A 194 17.18 14.05 11.21
CA ILE A 194 17.76 12.75 10.84
C ILE A 194 18.80 12.36 11.88
N ASN A 195 18.54 11.25 12.58
CA ASN A 195 19.43 10.68 13.57
C ASN A 195 19.94 9.31 13.10
N ILE A 196 21.26 9.10 13.12
CA ILE A 196 21.92 7.90 12.58
C ILE A 196 22.66 7.18 13.70
N PHE A 197 22.37 5.90 13.87
CA PHE A 197 23.00 5.04 14.88
C PHE A 197 23.61 3.81 14.22
N ARG A 198 24.66 3.28 14.84
CA ARG A 198 25.08 1.89 14.56
C ARG A 198 24.33 0.92 15.46
N PHE A 199 24.38 -0.35 15.11
CA PHE A 199 23.83 -1.42 15.94
C PHE A 199 24.71 -1.70 17.18
N PRO A 200 24.12 -2.28 18.24
CA PRO A 200 24.85 -2.76 19.41
C PRO A 200 25.82 -3.89 19.05
N LYS A 201 26.98 -3.91 19.72
CA LYS A 201 28.00 -4.97 19.50
C LYS A 201 27.56 -6.34 20.00
N SER A 202 26.60 -6.38 20.93
CA SER A 202 26.10 -7.59 21.60
C SER A 202 25.00 -8.32 20.81
N SER A 203 24.32 -7.67 19.87
CA SER A 203 23.13 -8.21 19.19
C SER A 203 23.41 -9.26 18.11
N PHE A 204 24.63 -9.81 18.01
CA PHE A 204 25.02 -10.62 16.85
C PHE A 204 25.57 -12.00 17.23
N SER A 205 24.69 -13.01 17.20
CA SER A 205 25.07 -14.42 17.39
C SER A 205 25.50 -15.12 16.10
N ASN A 206 24.91 -14.82 14.94
CA ASN A 206 25.06 -15.69 13.75
C ASN A 206 25.60 -15.03 12.45
N ASP A 207 25.55 -13.70 12.28
CA ASP A 207 26.00 -12.99 11.05
C ASP A 207 26.68 -11.64 11.34
N LYS A 208 27.60 -11.67 12.30
CA LYS A 208 28.23 -10.50 12.93
C LYS A 208 28.83 -9.49 11.95
N LYS A 209 29.56 -9.94 10.92
CA LYS A 209 30.26 -9.04 9.99
C LYS A 209 29.37 -8.20 9.08
N PHE A 210 28.20 -8.72 8.71
CA PHE A 210 27.29 -7.99 7.82
C PHE A 210 26.48 -6.97 8.61
N ARG A 211 25.95 -7.38 9.77
CA ARG A 211 25.16 -6.49 10.63
C ARG A 211 26.00 -5.42 11.33
N GLU A 212 27.27 -5.69 11.60
CA GLU A 212 28.22 -4.66 12.07
C GLU A 212 28.41 -3.51 11.07
N ARG A 213 27.96 -3.65 9.82
CA ARG A 213 28.01 -2.61 8.79
C ARG A 213 26.64 -1.98 8.49
N GLN A 214 25.60 -2.35 9.24
CA GLN A 214 24.29 -1.72 9.15
C GLN A 214 24.22 -0.52 10.10
N ILE A 215 23.39 0.43 9.73
CA ILE A 215 23.01 1.59 10.52
C ILE A 215 21.49 1.69 10.58
N ILE A 216 21.01 2.35 11.63
CA ILE A 216 19.60 2.67 11.85
C ILE A 216 19.46 4.17 11.60
N ILE A 217 18.59 4.53 10.67
CA ILE A 217 18.25 5.92 10.38
C ILE A 217 16.87 6.19 10.93
N PHE A 218 16.77 7.13 11.85
CA PHE A 218 15.51 7.77 12.23
C PHE A 218 15.38 9.10 11.48
N ALA A 219 14.20 9.40 10.97
CA ALA A 219 13.97 10.63 10.23
C ALA A 219 12.50 11.08 10.31
N LYS A 220 12.27 12.36 10.53
CA LYS A 220 10.91 12.93 10.60
C LYS A 220 10.48 13.49 9.25
N LYS A 221 9.30 13.11 8.75
CA LYS A 221 8.85 13.57 7.44
C LYS A 221 8.52 15.07 7.45
N LYS A 222 9.08 15.80 6.48
CA LYS A 222 8.81 17.24 6.31
C LYS A 222 7.37 17.51 5.89
N LYS A 223 6.89 18.68 6.29
CA LYS A 223 5.65 19.29 5.74
C LYS A 223 5.83 19.79 4.31
N LEU A 224 6.98 20.41 4.03
CA LEU A 224 7.34 20.97 2.72
C LEU A 224 8.68 20.38 2.29
N PHE A 225 8.72 19.82 1.09
CA PHE A 225 9.96 19.22 0.57
C PHE A 225 10.89 20.31 0.07
N ALA A 226 12.12 20.28 0.56
CA ALA A 226 13.16 21.24 0.23
C ALA A 226 14.52 20.61 0.49
N THR A 227 15.50 21.00 -0.32
CA THR A 227 16.91 20.63 -0.09
C THR A 227 17.37 21.21 1.24
N ASN A 228 18.29 20.51 1.89
CA ASN A 228 18.93 20.96 3.12
C ASN A 228 20.43 20.64 3.01
N ASP A 229 21.19 21.61 2.52
CA ASP A 229 22.62 21.44 2.22
C ASP A 229 23.44 21.28 3.51
N GLU A 230 23.04 21.95 4.59
CA GLU A 230 23.66 21.83 5.92
C GLU A 230 23.49 20.40 6.46
N LEU A 231 22.27 19.88 6.47
CA LEU A 231 22.00 18.51 6.91
C LEU A 231 22.70 17.48 6.02
N SER A 232 22.73 17.73 4.70
CA SER A 232 23.47 16.87 3.76
C SER A 232 24.96 16.82 4.08
N THR A 233 25.54 17.99 4.38
CA THR A 233 26.95 18.12 4.76
C THR A 233 27.22 17.41 6.09
N ASN A 234 26.33 17.55 7.08
CA ASN A 234 26.46 16.89 8.37
C ASN A 234 26.43 15.35 8.24
N ILE A 235 25.50 14.80 7.44
CA ILE A 235 25.44 13.35 7.19
C ILE A 235 26.69 12.86 6.45
N LYS A 236 27.20 13.66 5.50
CA LYS A 236 28.44 13.33 4.80
C LYS A 236 29.65 13.32 5.74
N MET A 237 29.74 14.29 6.65
CA MET A 237 30.79 14.31 7.68
C MET A 237 30.71 13.08 8.59
N ILE A 238 29.50 12.66 8.97
CA ILE A 238 29.28 11.40 9.71
C ILE A 238 29.85 10.20 8.94
N ALA A 239 29.58 10.10 7.64
CA ALA A 239 30.11 9.04 6.79
C ALA A 239 31.65 9.05 6.72
N GLU A 240 32.25 10.24 6.61
CA GLU A 240 33.72 10.42 6.58
C GLU A 240 34.41 10.02 7.90
N LEU A 241 33.73 10.16 9.05
CA LEU A 241 34.24 9.70 10.35
C LEU A 241 34.29 8.16 10.46
N GLY A 242 33.50 7.46 9.66
CA GLY A 242 33.39 6.01 9.65
C GLY A 242 32.46 5.44 10.72
N ILE A 243 31.92 4.25 10.44
CA ILE A 243 30.88 3.59 11.25
C ILE A 243 31.26 3.39 12.73
N ASP A 244 32.54 3.13 13.03
CA ASP A 244 33.02 2.91 14.39
C ASP A 244 32.91 4.15 15.29
N LYS A 245 32.73 5.32 14.69
CA LYS A 245 32.53 6.60 15.39
C LYS A 245 31.06 6.92 15.62
N LEU A 246 30.14 6.19 15.00
CA LEU A 246 28.72 6.31 15.29
C LEU A 246 28.42 5.82 16.70
N LYS A 247 27.53 6.54 17.36
CA LYS A 247 26.93 6.11 18.60
C LYS A 247 26.03 4.90 18.33
N SER A 248 26.10 3.91 19.20
CA SER A 248 25.19 2.78 19.17
C SER A 248 23.79 3.18 19.63
N ILE A 249 22.74 2.54 19.12
CA ILE A 249 21.37 2.88 19.54
C ILE A 249 21.13 2.64 21.05
N ASP A 250 21.76 1.61 21.62
CA ASP A 250 21.73 1.30 23.05
C ASP A 250 22.56 2.27 23.91
N GLU A 251 23.50 3.00 23.31
CA GLU A 251 24.26 4.05 24.01
C GLU A 251 23.45 5.35 24.13
N HIS A 252 22.41 5.55 23.31
CA HIS A 252 21.60 6.78 23.33
C HIS A 252 20.63 6.79 24.51
N GLU A 253 20.76 7.80 25.38
CA GLU A 253 19.90 7.97 26.54
C GLU A 253 18.70 8.85 26.19
N GLY A 254 17.51 8.43 26.63
CA GLY A 254 16.27 9.18 26.42
C GLY A 254 15.59 8.89 25.08
N TYR A 255 14.61 9.76 24.79
CA TYR A 255 13.75 9.66 23.61
C TYR A 255 14.24 10.60 22.51
N LEU A 256 14.17 10.13 21.26
CA LEU A 256 14.45 10.93 20.07
C LEU A 256 13.20 11.65 19.56
N TYR A 257 12.04 10.99 19.64
CA TYR A 257 10.79 11.51 19.11
C TYR A 257 9.68 11.41 20.15
N GLU A 258 8.72 12.33 20.06
CA GLU A 258 7.50 12.30 20.85
C GLU A 258 6.28 12.17 19.95
N ILE A 259 5.44 11.19 20.24
CA ILE A 259 4.10 11.02 19.66
C ILE A 259 3.10 11.49 20.72
N ASN A 260 2.31 12.51 20.36
CA ASN A 260 1.35 13.16 21.24
C ASN A 260 -0.07 13.14 20.64
N ASN A 261 -1.06 13.57 21.44
CA ASN A 261 -2.46 13.67 20.99
C ASN A 261 -2.63 14.52 19.71
N GLU A 262 -1.80 15.54 19.48
CA GLU A 262 -1.88 16.37 18.27
C GLU A 262 -1.59 15.55 17.01
N LEU A 263 -0.52 14.73 17.02
CA LEU A 263 -0.20 13.85 15.90
C LEU A 263 -1.30 12.79 15.72
N ILE A 264 -1.73 12.17 16.82
CA ILE A 264 -2.75 11.11 16.81
C ILE A 264 -4.09 11.60 16.28
N SER A 265 -4.52 12.82 16.61
CA SER A 265 -5.77 13.40 16.08
C SER A 265 -5.79 13.58 14.56
N LYS A 266 -4.60 13.64 13.93
CA LYS A 266 -4.43 13.76 12.47
C LYS A 266 -4.36 12.40 11.77
N VAL A 267 -4.17 11.32 12.52
CA VAL A 267 -4.09 9.96 11.97
C VAL A 267 -5.45 9.57 11.38
N LYS A 268 -5.41 9.10 10.12
CA LYS A 268 -6.56 8.55 9.42
C LYS A 268 -6.21 7.15 9.00
N ILE A 269 -7.10 6.19 9.21
CA ILE A 269 -6.87 4.79 8.86
C ILE A 269 -7.09 4.65 7.35
N PRO A 270 -6.05 4.40 6.54
CA PRO A 270 -6.19 4.18 5.11
C PRO A 270 -6.62 2.73 4.81
N ASP A 271 -6.94 2.49 3.55
CA ASP A 271 -6.87 1.17 2.94
C ASP A 271 -5.60 1.02 2.11
N LEU A 272 -5.17 -0.23 2.00
CA LEU A 272 -3.95 -0.64 1.30
C LEU A 272 -4.36 -1.32 -0.01
N PHE A 273 -3.93 -0.80 -1.15
CA PHE A 273 -4.31 -1.35 -2.44
C PHE A 273 -3.16 -1.32 -3.45
N ARG A 274 -3.27 -2.17 -4.47
CA ARG A 274 -2.31 -2.27 -5.57
C ARG A 274 -2.65 -1.26 -6.66
N TYR A 275 -1.66 -0.55 -7.16
CA TYR A 275 -1.80 0.36 -8.30
C TYR A 275 -1.63 -0.41 -9.61
N LYS A 276 -2.61 -0.26 -10.50
CA LYS A 276 -2.51 -0.61 -11.94
C LYS A 276 -2.28 -2.08 -12.32
N GLU A 277 -2.46 -3.03 -11.41
CA GLU A 277 -2.65 -4.45 -11.79
C GLU A 277 -3.96 -4.96 -11.21
N ILE A 278 -5.01 -4.82 -12.02
CA ILE A 278 -6.24 -5.58 -11.88
C ILE A 278 -5.90 -7.02 -12.29
N THR A 279 -5.46 -7.83 -11.33
CA THR A 279 -5.36 -9.27 -11.52
C THR A 279 -6.71 -9.92 -11.26
N ASN A 280 -6.97 -11.12 -11.80
CA ASN A 280 -8.18 -11.87 -11.45
C ASN A 280 -8.30 -12.00 -9.93
N LYS A 281 -7.19 -12.21 -9.21
CA LYS A 281 -7.17 -12.26 -7.74
C LYS A 281 -7.54 -10.94 -7.06
N THR A 282 -7.11 -9.80 -7.60
CA THR A 282 -7.50 -8.48 -7.07
C THR A 282 -8.99 -8.22 -7.27
N LEU A 283 -9.53 -8.61 -8.43
CA LEU A 283 -10.97 -8.53 -8.73
C LEU A 283 -11.77 -9.46 -7.82
N THR A 284 -11.33 -10.71 -7.69
CA THR A 284 -11.96 -11.72 -6.84
C THR A 284 -11.97 -11.26 -5.39
N ASN A 285 -10.84 -10.83 -4.82
CA ASN A 285 -10.77 -10.37 -3.43
C ASN A 285 -11.58 -9.09 -3.19
N GLY A 286 -11.56 -8.15 -4.14
CA GLY A 286 -12.37 -6.94 -4.07
C GLY A 286 -13.86 -7.24 -4.13
N LEU A 287 -14.25 -8.16 -5.03
CA LEU A 287 -15.60 -8.69 -5.12
C LEU A 287 -16.00 -9.41 -3.82
N GLU A 288 -15.21 -10.37 -3.34
CA GLU A 288 -15.40 -11.10 -2.08
C GLU A 288 -15.59 -10.16 -0.88
N SER A 289 -14.82 -9.08 -0.79
CA SER A 289 -14.93 -8.11 0.31
C SER A 289 -16.26 -7.36 0.37
N VAL A 290 -16.99 -7.33 -0.75
CA VAL A 290 -18.32 -6.72 -0.84
C VAL A 290 -19.40 -7.73 -1.24
N ILE A 291 -19.03 -9.00 -1.48
CA ILE A 291 -19.96 -9.98 -2.04
C ILE A 291 -21.01 -10.34 -1.03
N ASP A 292 -20.69 -10.43 0.26
CA ASP A 292 -21.68 -10.72 1.31
C ASP A 292 -22.70 -9.59 1.48
N ILE A 293 -22.31 -8.35 1.14
CA ILE A 293 -23.19 -7.18 1.11
C ILE A 293 -24.07 -7.21 -0.15
N LEU A 294 -23.54 -7.70 -1.27
CA LEU A 294 -24.25 -7.87 -2.54
C LEU A 294 -25.07 -9.17 -2.61
N VAL A 295 -24.75 -10.14 -1.76
CA VAL A 295 -25.23 -11.52 -1.72
C VAL A 295 -25.52 -11.84 -0.26
N THR A 296 -26.58 -11.22 0.28
CA THR A 296 -27.30 -11.85 1.38
C THR A 296 -28.04 -13.06 0.80
N PRO A 297 -27.95 -14.27 1.38
CA PRO A 297 -28.22 -15.52 0.66
C PRO A 297 -29.72 -15.84 0.59
N ILE A 298 -30.13 -16.58 -0.46
CA ILE A 298 -30.77 -17.86 -0.15
C ILE A 298 -29.75 -18.93 -0.53
N GLU A 299 -29.42 -19.69 0.50
CA GLU A 299 -28.28 -20.56 0.62
C GLU A 299 -28.28 -21.70 -0.41
N SER A 300 -27.10 -21.92 -0.96
CA SER A 300 -26.35 -23.18 -0.87
C SER A 300 -25.95 -23.80 -2.20
N LYS A 301 -24.63 -24.04 -2.24
CA LYS A 301 -23.95 -25.23 -2.77
C LYS A 301 -23.63 -25.31 -4.27
N PHE A 302 -22.30 -25.39 -4.45
CA PHE A 302 -21.52 -26.14 -5.43
C PHE A 302 -20.99 -25.40 -6.67
N GLU A 303 -19.65 -25.43 -6.69
CA GLU A 303 -18.67 -24.92 -7.64
C GLU A 303 -18.62 -25.78 -8.91
N GLN A 304 -18.35 -25.17 -10.08
CA GLN A 304 -17.21 -25.50 -10.94
C GLN A 304 -17.06 -24.50 -12.11
N GLU A 305 -15.80 -24.27 -12.50
CA GLU A 305 -15.32 -23.13 -13.30
C GLU A 305 -15.63 -23.19 -14.81
N LEU A 306 -16.06 -22.05 -15.35
CA LEU A 306 -16.10 -21.77 -16.79
C LEU A 306 -14.82 -21.02 -17.18
N ILE A 307 -14.03 -21.66 -18.05
CA ILE A 307 -12.84 -21.13 -18.73
C ILE A 307 -13.32 -20.06 -19.73
N MET A 308 -12.80 -18.84 -19.59
CA MET A 308 -13.05 -17.75 -20.54
C MET A 308 -11.91 -17.75 -21.56
N GLU A 309 -12.23 -17.95 -22.83
CA GLU A 309 -11.30 -17.68 -23.91
C GLU A 309 -11.02 -16.16 -23.97
N GLU A 310 -9.74 -15.81 -24.00
CA GLU A 310 -9.28 -14.43 -24.08
C GLU A 310 -9.55 -13.88 -25.48
N ASP A 311 -10.59 -13.07 -25.65
CA ASP A 311 -10.70 -12.22 -26.83
C ASP A 311 -10.94 -10.74 -26.48
N SER A 312 -9.98 -9.94 -26.96
CA SER A 312 -9.97 -8.47 -27.11
C SER A 312 -10.32 -7.61 -25.89
N LYS A 313 -9.29 -7.22 -25.12
CA LYS A 313 -9.43 -6.17 -24.10
C LYS A 313 -9.42 -4.78 -24.73
N PRO A 314 -10.39 -3.91 -24.42
CA PRO A 314 -10.35 -2.51 -24.84
C PRO A 314 -9.17 -1.78 -24.16
N ILE A 315 -8.47 -0.95 -24.94
CA ILE A 315 -7.24 -0.21 -24.54
C ILE A 315 -7.53 0.81 -23.43
N ILE A 316 -8.79 1.22 -23.27
CA ILE A 316 -9.24 2.22 -22.29
C ILE A 316 -10.13 1.53 -21.25
N GLU A 317 -9.91 1.88 -19.98
CA GLU A 317 -10.71 1.37 -18.87
C GLU A 317 -12.19 1.69 -19.05
N GLN A 318 -13.00 0.65 -18.98
CA GLN A 318 -14.44 0.78 -19.09
C GLN A 318 -15.07 1.05 -17.71
N THR A 319 -15.70 2.22 -17.58
CA THR A 319 -16.54 2.55 -16.42
C THR A 319 -17.71 1.57 -16.29
N PRO A 320 -18.35 1.47 -15.12
CA PRO A 320 -19.56 0.66 -14.96
C PRO A 320 -20.66 0.97 -15.97
N GLY A 321 -20.76 2.23 -16.42
CA GLY A 321 -21.67 2.64 -17.48
C GLY A 321 -21.32 2.03 -18.84
N HIS A 322 -20.03 1.99 -19.21
CA HIS A 322 -19.58 1.35 -20.46
C HIS A 322 -19.92 -0.14 -20.47
N LYS A 323 -19.67 -0.85 -19.37
CA LYS A 323 -20.02 -2.27 -19.23
C LYS A 323 -21.53 -2.49 -19.30
N ALA A 324 -22.33 -1.64 -18.65
CA ALA A 324 -23.79 -1.73 -18.73
C ALA A 324 -24.31 -1.56 -20.17
N VAL A 325 -23.67 -0.69 -20.97
CA VAL A 325 -23.97 -0.54 -22.39
C VAL A 325 -23.56 -1.78 -23.19
N GLU A 326 -22.40 -2.38 -22.92
CA GLU A 326 -22.01 -3.65 -23.57
C GLU A 326 -22.96 -4.81 -23.24
N PHE A 327 -23.36 -4.92 -21.96
CA PHE A 327 -24.37 -5.89 -21.54
C PHE A 327 -25.69 -5.68 -22.28
N ALA A 328 -26.16 -4.44 -22.37
CA ALA A 328 -27.40 -4.12 -23.09
C ALA A 328 -27.29 -4.28 -24.62
N ALA A 329 -26.08 -4.13 -25.18
CA ALA A 329 -25.78 -4.37 -26.60
C ALA A 329 -25.64 -5.87 -26.93
N GLY A 330 -25.74 -6.75 -25.93
CA GLY A 330 -25.73 -8.18 -26.10
C GLY A 330 -24.34 -8.81 -26.22
N ALA A 331 -23.29 -8.08 -25.86
CA ALA A 331 -21.90 -8.59 -25.89
C ALA A 331 -21.69 -9.78 -24.95
N TYR A 332 -22.56 -9.94 -23.95
CA TYR A 332 -22.52 -11.01 -22.95
C TYR A 332 -23.83 -11.82 -22.93
N ASN A 333 -24.58 -11.83 -24.03
CA ASN A 333 -25.82 -12.60 -24.15
C ASN A 333 -25.51 -14.09 -23.97
N GLY A 334 -26.09 -14.68 -22.93
CA GLY A 334 -25.81 -16.06 -22.60
C GLY A 334 -26.22 -16.43 -21.19
N ILE A 335 -26.07 -17.72 -20.90
CA ILE A 335 -26.27 -18.24 -19.56
C ILE A 335 -25.00 -17.94 -18.79
N SER A 336 -25.12 -17.05 -17.82
CA SER A 336 -24.02 -16.70 -16.93
C SER A 336 -23.63 -17.90 -16.06
N LYS A 337 -22.48 -17.79 -15.39
CA LYS A 337 -21.98 -18.78 -14.42
C LYS A 337 -22.98 -19.10 -13.29
N SER A 338 -23.99 -18.25 -13.07
CA SER A 338 -25.03 -18.43 -12.04
C SER A 338 -26.32 -19.06 -12.58
N ASN A 339 -26.30 -19.69 -13.76
CA ASN A 339 -27.50 -20.22 -14.45
C ASN A 339 -28.61 -19.19 -14.66
N VAL A 340 -28.25 -17.91 -14.68
CA VAL A 340 -29.16 -16.85 -15.12
C VAL A 340 -28.88 -16.53 -16.58
N LEU A 341 -29.92 -16.55 -17.41
CA LEU A 341 -29.87 -16.04 -18.76
C LEU A 341 -29.78 -14.52 -18.69
N ILE A 342 -28.68 -13.95 -19.15
CA ILE A 342 -28.51 -12.51 -19.29
C ILE A 342 -28.77 -12.19 -20.76
N ASN A 343 -29.71 -11.28 -21.00
CA ASN A 343 -30.05 -10.82 -22.34
C ASN A 343 -30.07 -9.29 -22.37
N GLY A 344 -29.19 -8.70 -23.18
CA GLY A 344 -29.22 -7.30 -23.53
C GLY A 344 -30.31 -7.04 -24.56
N VAL A 345 -31.23 -6.14 -24.23
CA VAL A 345 -32.35 -5.77 -25.10
C VAL A 345 -32.39 -4.25 -25.25
N VAL A 346 -32.58 -3.77 -26.47
CA VAL A 346 -32.81 -2.34 -26.73
C VAL A 346 -34.29 -2.12 -26.94
N LYS A 347 -34.94 -1.41 -26.01
CA LYS A 347 -36.35 -1.04 -26.12
C LYS A 347 -36.48 0.28 -26.87
N LYS A 348 -37.19 0.28 -27.99
CA LYS A 348 -37.58 1.51 -28.69
C LYS A 348 -38.87 2.07 -28.07
N GLU A 349 -38.86 3.34 -27.67
CA GLU A 349 -40.03 4.11 -27.25
C GLU A 349 -40.20 5.25 -28.26
N GLU A 350 -41.31 5.26 -29.01
CA GLU A 350 -41.64 6.36 -29.91
C GLU A 350 -42.51 7.38 -29.15
N SER A 351 -42.14 8.66 -29.24
CA SER A 351 -42.97 9.76 -28.74
C SER A 351 -43.26 10.71 -29.88
N ILE A 352 -44.54 10.97 -30.12
CA ILE A 352 -45.01 11.90 -31.14
C ILE A 352 -45.26 13.24 -30.44
N THR A 353 -44.64 14.30 -30.95
CA THR A 353 -44.86 15.66 -30.48
C THR A 353 -45.36 16.49 -31.66
N GLU A 354 -46.52 17.09 -31.52
CA GLU A 354 -47.08 17.97 -32.55
C GLU A 354 -46.67 19.41 -32.24
N GLU A 355 -45.98 20.06 -33.18
CA GLU A 355 -45.60 21.46 -33.09
C GLU A 355 -46.26 22.26 -34.22
N THR A 356 -46.75 23.45 -33.89
CA THR A 356 -47.37 24.36 -34.87
C THR A 356 -46.45 25.55 -35.10
N ASP A 357 -45.99 25.75 -36.33
CA ASP A 357 -45.27 26.97 -36.73
C ASP A 357 -46.09 27.72 -37.79
N GLY A 358 -46.75 28.81 -37.36
CA GLY A 358 -47.68 29.58 -38.17
C GLY A 358 -48.95 28.79 -38.55
N ASN A 359 -49.17 28.57 -39.85
CA ASN A 359 -50.32 27.80 -40.37
C ASN A 359 -49.95 26.35 -40.76
N LYS A 360 -48.79 25.85 -40.34
CA LYS A 360 -48.34 24.49 -40.64
C LYS A 360 -48.18 23.71 -39.33
N GLU A 361 -48.81 22.55 -39.30
CA GLU A 361 -48.62 21.56 -38.24
C GLU A 361 -47.51 20.59 -38.65
N TYR A 362 -46.62 20.33 -37.72
CA TYR A 362 -45.49 19.42 -37.86
C TYR A 362 -45.65 18.31 -36.82
N GLU A 363 -45.70 17.07 -37.30
CA GLU A 363 -45.65 15.89 -36.44
C GLU A 363 -44.18 15.48 -36.29
N ILE A 364 -43.63 15.62 -35.08
CA ILE A 364 -42.27 15.23 -34.76
C ILE A 364 -42.32 13.87 -34.06
N ILE A 365 -42.06 12.81 -34.82
CA ILE A 365 -41.87 11.46 -34.28
C ILE A 365 -40.44 11.35 -33.77
N SER A 366 -40.30 11.17 -32.46
CA SER A 366 -39.01 11.00 -31.80
C SER A 366 -38.86 9.57 -31.30
N ASP A 367 -37.84 8.89 -31.80
CA ASP A 367 -37.48 7.53 -31.39
C ASP A 367 -36.46 7.56 -30.24
N LYS A 368 -36.82 6.97 -29.10
CA LYS A 368 -35.92 6.81 -27.97
C LYS A 368 -35.58 5.34 -27.76
N TYR A 369 -34.32 5.00 -28.00
CA TYR A 369 -33.79 3.65 -27.74
C TYR A 369 -33.22 3.59 -26.33
N THR A 370 -33.82 2.78 -25.47
CA THR A 370 -33.39 2.57 -24.08
C THR A 370 -32.74 1.19 -23.94
N PRO A 371 -31.45 1.11 -23.59
CA PRO A 371 -30.79 -0.14 -23.29
C PRO A 371 -31.34 -0.74 -21.99
N ILE A 372 -31.70 -2.02 -22.04
CA ILE A 372 -32.24 -2.80 -20.92
C ILE A 372 -31.40 -4.06 -20.78
N ILE A 373 -31.20 -4.49 -19.54
CA ILE A 373 -30.63 -5.80 -19.23
C ILE A 373 -31.73 -6.64 -18.60
N GLU A 374 -32.03 -7.76 -19.23
CA GLU A 374 -32.96 -8.76 -18.74
C GLU A 374 -32.16 -9.91 -18.13
N ILE A 375 -32.54 -10.30 -16.92
CA ILE A 375 -31.93 -11.44 -16.23
C ILE A 375 -33.05 -12.42 -15.91
N VAL A 376 -32.97 -13.62 -16.48
CA VAL A 376 -33.93 -14.70 -16.24
C VAL A 376 -33.23 -15.78 -15.44
N SER A 377 -33.76 -16.07 -14.26
CA SER A 377 -33.26 -17.16 -13.43
C SER A 377 -33.59 -18.53 -14.01
N SER A 378 -32.93 -19.57 -13.52
CA SER A 378 -33.23 -20.95 -13.87
C SER A 378 -34.62 -21.42 -13.44
N THR A 379 -35.26 -20.72 -12.50
CA THR A 379 -36.64 -20.97 -12.04
C THR A 379 -37.69 -20.21 -12.87
N GLY A 380 -37.25 -19.37 -13.81
CA GLY A 380 -38.13 -18.55 -14.65
C GLY A 380 -38.44 -17.16 -14.09
N ASP A 381 -37.88 -16.80 -12.93
CA ASP A 381 -38.03 -15.46 -12.36
C ASP A 381 -37.29 -14.43 -13.20
N TYR A 382 -37.93 -13.28 -13.42
CA TYR A 382 -37.52 -12.29 -14.40
C TYR A 382 -37.17 -10.96 -13.73
N PHE A 383 -35.98 -10.43 -14.01
CA PHE A 383 -35.49 -9.18 -13.46
C PHE A 383 -35.10 -8.23 -14.59
N ILE A 384 -35.76 -7.06 -14.61
CA ILE A 384 -35.47 -5.98 -15.56
C ILE A 384 -34.83 -4.84 -14.79
N LYS A 385 -33.67 -4.36 -15.23
CA LYS A 385 -33.10 -3.11 -14.74
C LYS A 385 -33.10 -2.06 -15.85
N ASP A 386 -33.99 -1.09 -15.72
CA ASP A 386 -33.98 0.16 -16.50
C ASP A 386 -33.29 1.25 -15.66
N ASN A 387 -32.50 2.11 -16.29
CA ASN A 387 -31.75 3.20 -15.66
C ASN A 387 -32.63 4.33 -15.07
N LYS A 388 -33.95 4.13 -14.94
CA LYS A 388 -34.91 5.18 -14.58
C LYS A 388 -35.32 5.26 -13.10
N THR A 389 -34.88 4.38 -12.20
CA THR A 389 -35.30 4.44 -10.78
C THR A 389 -34.24 5.04 -9.86
N LYS A 390 -34.19 6.38 -9.82
CA LYS A 390 -33.64 7.12 -8.66
C LYS A 390 -34.17 8.54 -8.45
N LYS A 391 -35.32 8.90 -9.06
CA LYS A 391 -35.81 10.29 -9.03
C LYS A 391 -37.28 10.49 -8.64
N LYS A 392 -37.92 9.53 -7.98
CA LYS A 392 -39.35 9.65 -7.59
C LYS A 392 -39.68 9.41 -6.11
N GLU A 393 -38.72 9.14 -5.25
CA GLU A 393 -38.99 8.90 -3.82
C GLU A 393 -38.71 10.12 -2.92
N GLU A 394 -38.08 11.19 -3.42
CA GLU A 394 -37.81 12.41 -2.63
C GLU A 394 -38.88 13.52 -2.79
N GLU A 395 -39.91 13.33 -3.63
CA GLU A 395 -40.97 14.34 -3.85
C GLU A 395 -42.31 14.04 -3.15
N ASN A 396 -42.43 12.95 -2.37
CA ASN A 396 -43.69 12.59 -1.70
C ASN A 396 -43.65 12.62 -0.16
N GLU A 397 -42.62 13.22 0.47
CA GLU A 397 -42.58 13.45 1.92
C GLU A 397 -42.77 14.92 2.34
N ASN A 398 -43.10 15.81 1.39
CA ASN A 398 -43.57 17.16 1.70
C ASN A 398 -44.72 17.54 0.76
N ASP A 399 -45.92 17.04 1.04
CA ASP A 399 -47.20 17.69 0.76
C ASP A 399 -48.31 17.19 1.70
#